data_AF-A0A6G2IG84-F1
#
_entry.id   AF-A0A6G2IG84-F1
#
_cell.length_a   1.000
_cell.length_b   1.000
_cell.length_c   1.000
_cell.angle_alpha   90.00
_cell.angle_beta   90.00
_cell.angle_gamma   90.00
#
_symmetry.space_group_name_H-M   'P 1'
#
loop_
_entity.id
_entity.type
_entity.pdbx_description
1 polymer ?
#
loop_
_entity_poly.entity_id
_entity_poly.type
_entity_poly.pdbx_seq_one_letter_code
_entity_poly.pdbx_strand_id
1 'polypeptide(L)'
;MKRVPDDENEIHDLTTFTDAGHCVVTPVAQFPPGIAQAVTDALRALVQAAHRAPAATRPDADGITRAQTFEEGDVYMLAAPFDGYHADRYLMDFYDVTDRDICSRMHLHTGLRFVRMMTGPDTRIRVSSLTPFTITDVPGLPTYTPETFADDYPDAPDGHHRTRHNLVVPPNSWADMQIPRGTSHQFNAHGPHAVIDSVHPEESIEVFREHMAGYRMMAQTIFLADEQPPSDACSLT
;
A
#
# COMPACT_ATOMS: atom_id res chain seq x y z
N MET A 1 -21.38 -2.62 4.76
CA MET A 1 -20.92 -1.64 5.75
C MET A 1 -20.62 -2.31 7.07
N LYS A 2 -19.31 -2.36 7.37
CA LYS A 2 -18.75 -2.82 8.64
C LYS A 2 -19.54 -2.28 9.84
N ARG A 3 -19.86 -3.16 10.80
CA ARG A 3 -20.48 -2.76 12.08
C ARG A 3 -19.40 -2.51 13.14
N VAL A 4 -18.27 -3.21 13.05
CA VAL A 4 -17.03 -2.92 13.79
C VAL A 4 -15.81 -2.96 12.85
N PRO A 5 -14.70 -2.28 13.16
CA PRO A 5 -13.56 -2.14 12.25
C PRO A 5 -12.98 -3.47 11.74
N ASP A 6 -12.86 -4.46 12.64
CA ASP A 6 -12.33 -5.81 12.34
C ASP A 6 -13.30 -6.68 11.53
N ASP A 7 -14.49 -6.17 11.22
CA ASP A 7 -15.42 -6.90 10.38
C ASP A 7 -14.83 -7.05 8.96
N GLU A 8 -14.49 -8.27 8.60
CA GLU A 8 -14.13 -8.68 7.23
C GLU A 8 -15.39 -8.98 6.39
N ASN A 9 -16.46 -8.19 6.58
CA ASN A 9 -17.78 -8.46 6.02
C ASN A 9 -18.25 -7.39 5.02
N GLU A 10 -17.40 -6.42 4.70
CA GLU A 10 -17.62 -5.56 3.54
C GLU A 10 -17.16 -6.38 2.33
N ILE A 11 -18.14 -6.91 1.59
CA ILE A 11 -17.91 -7.70 0.39
C ILE A 11 -18.62 -6.96 -0.72
N HIS A 12 -17.85 -6.44 -1.67
CA HIS A 12 -18.38 -5.88 -2.89
C HIS A 12 -18.50 -6.98 -3.94
N ASP A 13 -19.64 -7.03 -4.63
CA ASP A 13 -19.81 -7.89 -5.79
C ASP A 13 -18.87 -7.40 -6.91
N LEU A 14 -17.77 -8.12 -7.10
CA LEU A 14 -16.74 -7.79 -8.09
C LEU A 14 -17.30 -7.63 -9.51
N THR A 15 -18.37 -8.35 -9.82
CA THR A 15 -18.97 -8.36 -11.17
C THR A 15 -19.68 -7.04 -11.48
N THR A 16 -20.21 -6.36 -10.45
CA THR A 16 -20.97 -5.11 -10.58
C THR A 16 -20.24 -3.90 -10.01
N PHE A 17 -19.22 -4.11 -9.19
CA PHE A 17 -18.42 -3.05 -8.59
C PHE A 17 -17.71 -2.21 -9.65
N THR A 18 -17.67 -0.90 -9.41
CA THR A 18 -16.99 0.07 -10.28
C THR A 18 -16.28 1.07 -9.38
N ASP A 19 -14.99 1.29 -9.61
CA ASP A 19 -14.25 2.32 -8.89
C ASP A 19 -14.89 3.70 -9.16
N ALA A 20 -14.94 4.54 -8.13
CA ALA A 20 -15.45 5.90 -8.25
C ALA A 20 -14.46 6.87 -8.95
N GLY A 21 -13.22 6.43 -9.18
CA GLY A 21 -12.16 7.21 -9.78
C GLY A 21 -10.98 6.35 -10.24
N HIS A 22 -9.97 7.01 -10.78
CA HIS A 22 -8.76 6.36 -11.32
C HIS A 22 -7.56 6.67 -10.45
N CYS A 23 -6.73 5.65 -10.21
CA CYS A 23 -5.41 5.87 -9.64
C CYS A 23 -4.58 6.78 -10.57
N VAL A 24 -3.93 7.80 -9.99
CA VAL A 24 -3.06 8.72 -10.71
C VAL A 24 -1.62 8.44 -10.31
N VAL A 25 -0.74 8.15 -11.27
CA VAL A 25 0.67 7.82 -11.04
C VAL A 25 1.56 8.87 -11.69
N THR A 26 2.52 9.37 -10.93
CA THR A 26 3.52 10.34 -11.38
C THR A 26 4.91 9.70 -11.28
N PRO A 27 5.55 9.34 -12.41
CA PRO A 27 6.94 8.92 -12.42
C PRO A 27 7.84 10.10 -12.01
N VAL A 28 8.58 9.97 -10.91
CA VAL A 28 9.35 11.07 -10.32
C VAL A 28 10.80 11.04 -10.78
N ALA A 29 11.48 9.92 -10.53
CA ALA A 29 12.92 9.81 -10.76
C ALA A 29 13.32 8.36 -11.04
N GLN A 30 14.32 8.15 -11.90
CA GLN A 30 15.08 6.90 -11.98
C GLN A 30 16.54 7.20 -11.65
N PHE A 31 17.07 6.51 -10.66
CA PHE A 31 18.39 6.75 -10.09
C PHE A 31 19.42 5.77 -10.64
N PRO A 32 20.72 6.13 -10.61
CA PRO A 32 21.79 5.16 -10.64
C PRO A 32 21.61 4.09 -9.53
N PRO A 33 21.95 2.82 -9.79
CA PRO A 33 21.70 1.72 -8.84
C PRO A 33 22.24 1.97 -7.42
N GLY A 34 23.46 2.49 -7.31
CA GLY A 34 24.07 2.77 -6.01
C GLY A 34 23.36 3.88 -5.21
N ILE A 35 22.72 4.84 -5.89
CA ILE A 35 21.92 5.90 -5.23
C ILE A 35 20.60 5.32 -4.75
N ALA A 36 19.90 4.57 -5.62
CA ALA A 36 18.64 3.91 -5.25
C ALA A 36 18.83 3.00 -4.04
N GLN A 37 19.87 2.16 -4.07
CA GLN A 37 20.22 1.27 -2.97
C GLN A 37 20.48 2.05 -1.68
N ALA A 38 21.27 3.12 -1.72
CA ALA A 38 21.57 3.92 -0.53
C ALA A 38 20.30 4.52 0.09
N VAL A 39 19.35 4.97 -0.73
CA VAL A 39 18.07 5.50 -0.26
C VAL A 39 17.23 4.39 0.38
N THR A 40 17.05 3.26 -0.30
CA THR A 40 16.24 2.14 0.22
C THR A 40 16.85 1.54 1.48
N ASP A 41 18.19 1.46 1.56
CA ASP A 41 18.90 0.95 2.73
C ASP A 41 18.77 1.89 3.93
N ALA A 42 18.83 3.20 3.70
CA ALA A 42 18.64 4.20 4.77
C ALA A 42 17.22 4.13 5.36
N LEU A 43 16.20 4.02 4.49
CA LEU A 43 14.80 3.90 4.91
C LEU A 43 14.56 2.57 5.63
N ARG A 44 15.13 1.47 5.13
CA ARG A 44 15.10 0.17 5.81
C ARG A 44 15.73 0.22 7.19
N ALA A 45 16.92 0.79 7.29
CA ALA A 45 17.64 0.90 8.56
C ALA A 45 16.85 1.73 9.60
N LEU A 46 16.11 2.75 9.16
CA LEU A 46 15.24 3.55 10.02
C LEU A 46 14.13 2.70 10.66
N VAL A 47 13.40 1.92 9.85
CA VAL A 47 12.33 1.05 10.35
C VAL A 47 12.89 0.00 11.32
N GLN A 48 13.98 -0.66 10.93
CA GLN A 48 14.64 -1.65 11.77
C GLN A 48 15.14 -1.04 13.09
N ALA A 49 15.62 0.21 13.07
CA ALA A 49 16.02 0.91 14.28
C ALA A 49 14.80 1.24 15.17
N ALA A 50 13.67 1.62 14.58
CA ALA A 50 12.43 1.87 15.31
C ALA A 50 11.94 0.61 16.04
N HIS A 51 11.96 -0.55 15.39
CA HIS A 51 11.60 -1.84 15.99
C HIS A 51 12.54 -2.29 17.13
N ARG A 52 13.73 -1.70 17.26
CA ARG A 52 14.63 -1.92 18.40
C ARG A 52 14.51 -0.85 19.49
N ALA A 53 13.82 0.26 19.22
CA ALA A 53 13.75 1.41 20.11
C ALA A 53 12.52 1.31 21.03
N PRO A 54 12.69 1.27 22.37
CA PRO A 54 11.56 1.24 23.30
C PRO A 54 10.59 2.42 23.16
N ALA A 55 11.08 3.55 22.64
CA ALA A 55 10.27 4.74 22.39
C ALA A 55 9.33 4.58 21.17
N ALA A 56 9.56 3.60 20.31
CA ALA A 56 8.71 3.32 19.14
C ALA A 56 7.92 2.00 19.29
N THR A 57 8.40 1.05 20.09
CA THR A 57 7.74 -0.25 20.34
C THR A 57 6.82 -0.26 21.57
N ARG A 58 6.54 0.90 22.17
CA ARG A 58 5.58 1.04 23.27
C ARG A 58 4.60 2.16 22.97
N PRO A 59 3.38 2.07 23.51
CA PRO A 59 2.41 3.15 23.49
C PRO A 59 3.01 4.45 24.05
N ASP A 60 2.86 5.55 23.32
CA ASP A 60 3.18 6.89 23.80
C ASP A 60 2.06 7.47 24.69
N ALA A 61 2.11 8.77 24.99
CA ALA A 61 1.13 9.42 25.86
C ALA A 61 -0.30 9.38 25.31
N ASP A 62 -0.44 9.23 23.99
CA ASP A 62 -1.72 9.12 23.30
C ASP A 62 -2.09 7.66 23.00
N GLY A 63 -1.27 6.71 23.48
CA GLY A 63 -1.47 5.28 23.30
C GLY A 63 -0.89 4.72 22.00
N ILE A 64 -0.13 5.51 21.20
CA ILE A 64 0.36 5.06 19.89
C ILE A 64 1.63 4.22 20.03
N THR A 65 1.62 3.03 19.43
CA THR A 65 2.86 2.29 19.12
C THR A 65 3.27 2.58 17.68
N ARG A 66 4.46 3.18 17.49
CA ARG A 66 4.91 3.66 16.17
C ARG A 66 5.57 2.58 15.33
N ALA A 67 6.26 1.63 15.94
CA ALA A 67 6.83 0.47 15.28
C ALA A 67 5.79 -0.66 15.29
N GLN A 68 5.27 -1.01 14.13
CA GLN A 68 4.18 -1.97 13.96
C GLN A 68 4.61 -3.05 12.96
N THR A 69 3.95 -4.21 13.02
CA THR A 69 4.15 -5.30 12.05
C THR A 69 2.80 -5.61 11.40
N PHE A 70 2.81 -5.65 10.07
CA PHE A 70 1.68 -5.97 9.22
C PHE A 70 1.95 -7.29 8.47
N GLU A 71 0.93 -7.79 7.76
CA GLU A 71 1.05 -8.95 6.87
C GLU A 71 2.21 -8.75 5.86
N GLU A 72 2.36 -7.53 5.35
CA GLU A 72 3.34 -7.17 4.33
C GLU A 72 4.72 -6.77 4.90
N GLY A 73 4.90 -6.80 6.23
CA GLY A 73 6.19 -6.59 6.89
C GLY A 73 6.21 -5.53 7.99
N ASP A 74 7.42 -5.10 8.35
CA ASP A 74 7.65 -4.13 9.40
C ASP A 74 7.38 -2.70 8.93
N VAL A 75 6.72 -1.93 9.80
CA VAL A 75 6.30 -0.55 9.57
C VAL A 75 6.79 0.35 10.70
N TYR A 76 7.19 1.56 10.34
CA TYR A 76 7.43 2.63 11.30
C TYR A 76 6.65 3.90 10.94
N MET A 77 5.83 4.38 11.87
CA MET A 77 5.08 5.63 11.76
C MET A 77 5.95 6.83 12.08
N LEU A 78 6.29 7.62 11.05
CA LEU A 78 7.12 8.83 11.22
C LEU A 78 6.44 9.93 12.04
N ALA A 79 5.13 10.11 11.85
CA ALA A 79 4.37 11.12 12.56
C ALA A 79 2.95 10.63 12.87
N ALA A 80 2.45 11.04 14.03
CA ALA A 80 1.03 11.04 14.30
C ALA A 80 0.37 12.18 13.48
N PRO A 81 -0.90 12.04 13.08
CA PRO A 81 -1.65 13.17 12.52
C PRO A 81 -1.76 14.32 13.51
N PHE A 82 -1.98 15.53 12.98
CA PHE A 82 -2.28 16.71 13.79
C PHE A 82 -3.79 16.86 14.05
N ASP A 83 -4.15 17.62 15.09
CA ASP A 83 -5.55 17.89 15.44
C ASP A 83 -6.35 18.53 14.28
N GLY A 84 -7.60 18.11 14.10
CA GLY A 84 -8.47 18.67 13.07
C GLY A 84 -8.32 18.04 11.68
N TYR A 85 -7.35 17.15 11.48
CA TYR A 85 -7.23 16.34 10.27
C TYR A 85 -8.48 15.47 10.06
N HIS A 86 -9.02 15.33 8.85
CA HIS A 86 -10.24 14.53 8.64
C HIS A 86 -9.86 13.14 8.16
N ALA A 87 -10.33 12.12 8.89
CA ALA A 87 -10.14 10.75 8.49
C ALA A 87 -11.37 10.12 7.83
N ASP A 88 -11.10 9.37 6.78
CA ASP A 88 -12.06 8.52 6.10
C ASP A 88 -11.92 7.07 6.61
N ARG A 89 -12.91 6.22 6.35
CA ARG A 89 -12.89 4.83 6.83
C ARG A 89 -12.02 3.94 5.94
N TYR A 90 -11.24 3.04 6.51
CA TYR A 90 -10.56 2.03 5.71
C TYR A 90 -11.46 0.82 5.46
N LEU A 91 -11.65 0.43 4.19
CA LEU A 91 -12.31 -0.82 3.82
C LEU A 91 -11.30 -1.76 3.17
N MET A 92 -10.77 -2.70 3.94
CA MET A 92 -10.13 -3.87 3.34
C MET A 92 -11.22 -4.76 2.78
N ASP A 93 -11.50 -4.58 1.49
CA ASP A 93 -12.15 -5.62 0.71
C ASP A 93 -11.12 -6.70 0.40
N PHE A 94 -11.55 -7.95 0.45
CA PHE A 94 -10.70 -9.10 0.20
C PHE A 94 -11.13 -9.79 -1.09
N TYR A 95 -10.13 -10.12 -1.89
CA TYR A 95 -10.27 -11.03 -3.00
C TYR A 95 -9.23 -12.15 -2.79
N ASP A 96 -9.59 -13.38 -3.15
CA ASP A 96 -8.94 -14.62 -2.72
C ASP A 96 -7.41 -14.61 -2.86
N VAL A 97 -6.70 -14.78 -1.73
CA VAL A 97 -5.23 -14.75 -1.65
C VAL A 97 -4.58 -16.10 -1.89
N THR A 98 -5.37 -17.18 -1.90
CA THR A 98 -4.87 -18.55 -1.76
C THR A 98 -4.12 -19.02 -3.00
N ASP A 99 -4.58 -18.62 -4.19
CA ASP A 99 -4.03 -19.04 -5.49
C ASP A 99 -2.72 -18.32 -5.88
N ARG A 100 -2.26 -17.37 -5.06
CA ARG A 100 -1.28 -16.38 -5.52
C ARG A 100 0.16 -16.64 -5.07
N ASP A 101 0.40 -17.46 -4.04
CA ASP A 101 1.71 -17.58 -3.36
C ASP A 101 2.28 -16.21 -2.91
N ILE A 102 1.41 -15.19 -2.79
CA ILE A 102 1.73 -13.84 -2.33
C ILE A 102 0.62 -13.30 -1.44
N CYS A 103 0.99 -12.92 -0.23
CA CYS A 103 0.17 -12.22 0.76
C CYS A 103 -0.05 -10.74 0.41
N SER A 104 -0.77 -10.47 -0.69
CA SER A 104 -1.19 -9.12 -1.02
C SER A 104 -2.59 -9.16 -1.63
N ARG A 105 -3.51 -8.47 -0.97
CA ARG A 105 -4.93 -8.39 -1.35
C ARG A 105 -5.21 -7.04 -2.01
N MET A 106 -6.18 -7.01 -2.92
CA MET A 106 -6.61 -5.76 -3.53
C MET A 106 -7.61 -5.09 -2.59
N HIS A 107 -7.33 -3.86 -2.19
CA HIS A 107 -8.07 -3.14 -1.15
C HIS A 107 -8.80 -1.93 -1.72
N LEU A 108 -9.83 -1.47 -1.00
CA LEU A 108 -10.65 -0.31 -1.37
C LEU A 108 -10.58 0.79 -0.28
N HIS A 109 -9.93 1.91 -0.59
CA HIS A 109 -9.91 3.03 0.35
C HIS A 109 -11.21 3.84 0.26
N THR A 110 -11.82 4.20 1.41
CA THR A 110 -12.93 5.19 1.40
C THR A 110 -12.44 6.62 1.58
N GLY A 111 -11.15 6.80 1.82
CA GLY A 111 -10.45 8.06 1.72
C GLY A 111 -9.53 8.16 0.52
N LEU A 112 -9.01 9.36 0.32
CA LEU A 112 -7.90 9.57 -0.60
C LEU A 112 -6.60 9.06 0.03
N ARG A 113 -5.72 8.40 -0.73
CA ARG A 113 -4.39 8.01 -0.25
C ARG A 113 -3.32 8.62 -1.14
N PHE A 114 -2.20 8.98 -0.54
CA PHE A 114 -0.99 9.36 -1.28
C PHE A 114 0.12 8.37 -0.96
N VAL A 115 0.75 7.81 -1.98
CA VAL A 115 1.75 6.75 -1.87
C VAL A 115 2.99 7.15 -2.65
N ARG A 116 4.15 7.03 -2.03
CA ARG A 116 5.46 7.08 -2.66
C ARG A 116 6.01 5.68 -2.75
N MET A 117 6.39 5.26 -3.92
CA MET A 117 6.97 3.95 -4.19
C MET A 117 8.40 4.15 -4.64
N MET A 118 9.34 3.59 -3.90
CA MET A 118 10.76 3.60 -4.20
C MET A 118 11.25 2.16 -4.37
N THR A 119 12.03 1.93 -5.42
CA THR A 119 12.65 0.64 -5.72
C THR A 119 14.17 0.80 -5.81
N GLY A 120 14.91 -0.15 -5.24
CA GLY A 120 16.35 -0.28 -5.42
C GLY A 120 16.73 -1.23 -6.56
N PRO A 121 17.99 -1.68 -6.60
CA PRO A 121 18.44 -2.69 -7.54
C PRO A 121 17.61 -3.98 -7.44
N ASP A 122 17.43 -4.66 -8.57
CA ASP A 122 16.76 -5.96 -8.67
C ASP A 122 15.34 -6.00 -8.06
N THR A 123 14.72 -4.83 -7.88
CA THR A 123 13.42 -4.70 -7.23
C THR A 123 12.42 -3.97 -8.11
N ARG A 124 11.19 -4.48 -8.20
CA ARG A 124 10.07 -3.82 -8.89
C ARG A 124 8.84 -3.80 -8.00
N ILE A 125 7.95 -2.83 -8.21
CA ILE A 125 6.63 -2.83 -7.59
C ILE A 125 5.58 -2.90 -8.70
N ARG A 126 4.76 -3.94 -8.69
CA ARG A 126 3.57 -4.04 -9.54
C ARG A 126 2.40 -3.44 -8.79
N VAL A 127 1.82 -2.40 -9.36
CA VAL A 127 0.57 -1.78 -8.92
C VAL A 127 -0.56 -2.31 -9.78
N SER A 128 -1.65 -2.74 -9.16
CA SER A 128 -2.85 -3.21 -9.87
C SER A 128 -4.08 -2.41 -9.46
N SER A 129 -5.07 -2.25 -10.35
CA SER A 129 -6.36 -1.60 -10.08
C SER A 129 -7.45 -2.20 -10.98
N LEU A 130 -8.73 -2.10 -10.59
CA LEU A 130 -9.85 -2.48 -11.44
C LEU A 130 -10.22 -1.40 -12.46
N THR A 131 -9.55 -0.25 -12.43
CA THR A 131 -9.67 0.81 -13.44
C THR A 131 -8.32 1.18 -14.04
N PRO A 132 -8.28 1.72 -15.27
CA PRO A 132 -7.05 2.20 -15.88
C PRO A 132 -6.36 3.28 -15.03
N PHE A 133 -5.02 3.28 -15.06
CA PHE A 133 -4.22 4.32 -14.43
C PHE A 133 -4.18 5.59 -15.29
N THR A 134 -4.22 6.74 -14.63
CA THR A 134 -3.80 8.01 -15.24
C THR A 134 -2.32 8.22 -14.93
N ILE A 135 -1.45 8.11 -15.94
CA ILE A 135 -0.04 8.44 -15.77
C ILE A 135 0.12 9.93 -16.10
N THR A 136 0.54 10.73 -15.12
CA THR A 136 0.82 12.14 -15.33
C THR A 136 2.31 12.32 -15.58
N ASP A 137 2.64 12.93 -16.70
CA ASP A 137 3.95 13.46 -16.99
C ASP A 137 3.89 14.97 -17.27
N VAL A 138 4.99 15.66 -16.99
CA VAL A 138 5.22 17.00 -17.52
C VAL A 138 6.20 16.84 -18.67
N PRO A 139 5.83 17.17 -19.92
CA PRO A 139 6.71 16.96 -21.07
C PRO A 139 8.14 17.51 -20.83
N GLY A 140 9.14 16.64 -20.97
CA GLY A 140 10.55 16.96 -20.72
C GLY A 140 11.04 16.79 -19.28
N LEU A 141 10.17 16.38 -18.34
CA LEU A 141 10.52 16.12 -16.94
C LEU A 141 10.43 14.67 -16.45
N PRO A 142 9.64 13.71 -17.02
CA PRO A 142 9.67 12.35 -16.49
C PRO A 142 11.01 11.69 -16.86
N THR A 143 11.69 11.13 -15.87
CA THR A 143 12.95 10.42 -16.06
C THR A 143 12.78 9.00 -16.60
N TYR A 144 11.54 8.46 -16.56
CA TYR A 144 11.19 7.14 -17.09
C TYR A 144 9.67 7.04 -17.34
N THR A 145 9.27 6.03 -18.13
CA THR A 145 7.87 5.69 -18.39
C THR A 145 7.59 4.31 -17.80
N PRO A 146 6.61 4.17 -16.87
CA PRO A 146 6.21 2.87 -16.35
C PRO A 146 5.66 1.97 -17.45
N GLU A 147 5.94 0.68 -17.35
CA GLU A 147 5.26 -0.32 -18.16
C GLU A 147 3.81 -0.47 -17.66
N THR A 148 2.85 -0.54 -18.59
CA THR A 148 1.45 -0.80 -18.27
C THR A 148 0.89 -1.92 -19.12
N PHE A 149 0.07 -2.77 -18.52
CA PHE A 149 -0.64 -3.84 -19.23
C PHE A 149 -1.96 -4.17 -18.52
N ALA A 150 -2.84 -4.88 -19.21
CA ALA A 150 -4.08 -5.39 -18.64
C ALA A 150 -4.10 -6.92 -18.74
N ASP A 151 -4.61 -7.58 -17.71
CA ASP A 151 -4.84 -9.02 -17.68
C ASP A 151 -6.19 -9.33 -17.03
N ASP A 152 -6.57 -10.61 -17.00
CA ASP A 152 -7.75 -11.03 -16.26
C ASP A 152 -7.47 -10.95 -14.75
N TYR A 153 -8.43 -10.39 -14.02
CA TYR A 153 -8.44 -10.40 -12.58
C TYR A 153 -8.65 -11.84 -12.11
N PRO A 154 -7.69 -12.41 -11.36
CA PRO A 154 -7.69 -13.84 -11.07
C PRO A 154 -8.90 -14.28 -10.24
N ASP A 155 -9.41 -13.41 -9.36
CA ASP A 155 -10.49 -13.76 -8.43
C ASP A 155 -11.87 -13.34 -8.98
N ALA A 156 -11.99 -13.21 -10.31
CA ALA A 156 -13.29 -13.04 -10.96
C ALA A 156 -14.13 -14.31 -10.75
N PRO A 157 -15.41 -14.21 -10.34
CA PRO A 157 -16.27 -15.39 -10.16
C PRO A 157 -16.37 -16.24 -11.43
N ASP A 158 -16.58 -17.55 -11.26
CA ASP A 158 -16.75 -18.49 -12.38
C ASP A 158 -17.72 -17.96 -13.45
N GLY A 159 -17.24 -17.92 -14.70
CA GLY A 159 -18.03 -17.44 -15.84
C GLY A 159 -18.09 -15.91 -15.99
N HIS A 160 -17.42 -15.16 -15.12
CA HIS A 160 -17.27 -13.71 -15.24
C HIS A 160 -15.84 -13.34 -15.62
N HIS A 161 -15.71 -12.30 -16.45
CA HIS A 161 -14.43 -11.68 -16.76
C HIS A 161 -14.37 -10.32 -16.08
N ARG A 162 -13.25 -10.04 -15.43
CA ARG A 162 -12.94 -8.72 -14.88
C ARG A 162 -11.55 -8.33 -15.30
N THR A 163 -11.40 -7.16 -15.93
CA THR A 163 -10.07 -6.67 -16.33
C THR A 163 -9.35 -6.09 -15.12
N ARG A 164 -8.12 -6.53 -14.91
CA ARG A 164 -7.16 -5.91 -13.99
C ARG A 164 -6.18 -5.08 -14.80
N HIS A 165 -6.05 -3.82 -14.44
CA HIS A 165 -5.06 -2.92 -15.00
C HIS A 165 -3.82 -2.95 -14.13
N ASN A 166 -2.64 -2.97 -14.75
CA ASN A 166 -1.37 -3.08 -14.06
C ASN A 166 -0.41 -2.01 -14.53
N LEU A 167 0.42 -1.55 -13.59
CA LEU A 167 1.53 -0.64 -13.80
C LEU A 167 2.75 -1.18 -13.05
N VAL A 168 3.92 -1.14 -13.68
CA VAL A 168 5.18 -1.58 -13.06
C VAL A 168 6.05 -0.37 -12.78
N VAL A 169 6.36 -0.16 -11.49
CA VAL A 169 7.46 0.70 -11.06
C VAL A 169 8.75 -0.12 -11.23
N PRO A 170 9.64 0.26 -12.17
CA PRO A 170 10.82 -0.54 -12.50
C PRO A 170 11.89 -0.39 -11.41
N PRO A 171 13.01 -1.15 -11.47
CA PRO A 171 14.13 -0.96 -10.56
C PRO A 171 14.70 0.44 -10.54
N ASN A 172 15.30 0.78 -9.40
CA ASN A 172 15.99 2.05 -9.16
C ASN A 172 15.11 3.30 -9.36
N SER A 173 13.83 3.23 -9.04
CA SER A 173 12.84 4.25 -9.43
C SER A 173 12.05 4.79 -8.24
N TRP A 174 11.55 6.01 -8.40
CA TRP A 174 10.58 6.66 -7.53
C TRP A 174 9.35 7.01 -8.34
N ALA A 175 8.19 6.49 -7.93
CA ALA A 175 6.87 6.93 -8.40
C ALA A 175 6.01 7.44 -7.23
N ASP A 176 5.32 8.55 -7.44
CA ASP A 176 4.24 8.98 -6.55
C ASP A 176 2.90 8.51 -7.13
N MET A 177 1.93 8.25 -6.26
CA MET A 177 0.61 7.76 -6.63
C MET A 177 -0.46 8.36 -5.72
N GLN A 178 -1.51 8.86 -6.34
CA GLN A 178 -2.74 9.27 -5.69
C GLN A 178 -3.80 8.20 -5.94
N ILE A 179 -4.41 7.69 -4.87
CA ILE A 179 -5.53 6.77 -4.92
C ILE A 179 -6.76 7.56 -4.47
N PRO A 180 -7.70 7.90 -5.38
CA PRO A 180 -8.94 8.55 -4.98
C PRO A 180 -9.78 7.67 -4.07
N ARG A 181 -10.70 8.31 -3.35
CA ARG A 181 -11.75 7.63 -2.60
C ARG A 181 -12.54 6.68 -3.51
N GLY A 182 -12.79 5.48 -3.02
CA GLY A 182 -13.59 4.47 -3.71
C GLY A 182 -12.89 3.87 -4.91
N THR A 183 -11.55 3.89 -4.92
CA THR A 183 -10.74 3.25 -5.97
C THR A 183 -10.00 2.04 -5.38
N SER A 184 -10.16 0.91 -6.04
CA SER A 184 -9.43 -0.32 -5.77
C SER A 184 -7.97 -0.23 -6.23
N HIS A 185 -7.05 -0.71 -5.40
CA HIS A 185 -5.65 -0.85 -5.78
C HIS A 185 -4.98 -2.01 -5.04
N GLN A 186 -3.85 -2.44 -5.57
CA GLN A 186 -3.00 -3.46 -4.97
C GLN A 186 -1.53 -3.14 -5.22
N PHE A 187 -0.66 -3.40 -4.25
CA PHE A 187 0.80 -3.33 -4.39
C PHE A 187 1.43 -4.71 -4.23
N ASN A 188 2.29 -5.10 -5.17
CA ASN A 188 3.12 -6.30 -5.10
C ASN A 188 4.58 -5.91 -5.31
N ALA A 189 5.36 -5.90 -4.24
CA ALA A 189 6.80 -5.70 -4.30
C ALA A 189 7.50 -7.02 -4.65
N HIS A 190 8.40 -7.00 -5.61
CA HIS A 190 9.24 -8.15 -5.99
C HIS A 190 10.71 -7.73 -5.94
N GLY A 191 11.40 -8.12 -4.88
CA GLY A 191 12.82 -7.84 -4.66
C GLY A 191 13.09 -7.19 -3.29
N PRO A 192 14.37 -7.16 -2.85
CA PRO A 192 14.74 -6.85 -1.46
C PRO A 192 14.82 -5.35 -1.12
N HIS A 193 14.57 -4.47 -2.09
CA HIS A 193 14.76 -3.03 -1.94
C HIS A 193 13.48 -2.26 -2.30
N ALA A 194 12.32 -2.75 -1.84
CA ALA A 194 11.05 -2.06 -2.03
C ALA A 194 10.76 -1.21 -0.82
N VAL A 195 10.41 0.06 -1.06
CA VAL A 195 9.91 0.96 -0.04
C VAL A 195 8.63 1.56 -0.57
N ILE A 196 7.53 1.33 0.13
CA ILE A 196 6.27 2.04 -0.10
C ILE A 196 6.13 2.95 1.11
N ASP A 197 6.20 4.27 0.94
CA ASP A 197 5.92 5.31 1.94
C ASP A 197 4.55 5.92 1.64
N SER A 198 3.56 5.69 2.50
CA SER A 198 2.21 6.17 2.21
C SER A 198 1.59 6.95 3.33
N VAL A 199 0.91 8.03 2.94
CA VAL A 199 -0.05 8.82 3.69
C VAL A 199 -1.43 8.20 3.59
N HIS A 200 -1.87 7.60 4.70
CA HIS A 200 -3.23 7.11 4.88
C HIS A 200 -4.01 8.07 5.78
N PRO A 201 -4.92 8.87 5.20
CA PRO A 201 -5.81 9.71 5.98
C PRO A 201 -6.75 8.95 6.91
N GLU A 202 -6.71 7.62 7.01
CA GLU A 202 -7.85 6.81 7.40
C GLU A 202 -7.81 6.28 8.84
N GLU A 203 -8.99 6.08 9.42
CA GLU A 203 -9.16 5.20 10.57
C GLU A 203 -8.99 3.75 10.09
N SER A 204 -7.82 3.16 10.32
CA SER A 204 -7.52 1.80 9.90
C SER A 204 -7.96 0.76 10.95
N ILE A 205 -8.07 -0.51 10.59
CA ILE A 205 -8.32 -1.60 11.56
C ILE A 205 -7.28 -1.59 12.68
N GLU A 206 -6.05 -1.25 12.31
CA GLU A 206 -4.88 -1.25 13.17
C GLU A 206 -4.93 -0.11 14.19
N VAL A 207 -5.58 1.01 13.86
CA VAL A 207 -5.95 2.07 14.83
C VAL A 207 -6.78 1.48 15.97
N PHE A 208 -7.76 0.63 15.67
CA PHE A 208 -8.64 0.09 16.69
C PHE A 208 -8.07 -1.15 17.39
N ARG A 209 -7.34 -2.02 16.68
CA ARG A 209 -6.65 -3.21 17.24
C ARG A 209 -5.67 -2.83 18.36
N GLU A 210 -4.97 -1.71 18.20
CA GLU A 210 -3.98 -1.22 19.18
C GLU A 210 -4.59 -0.24 20.20
N HIS A 211 -5.92 -0.17 20.32
CA HIS A 211 -6.65 0.75 21.21
C HIS A 211 -6.36 2.25 20.99
N MET A 212 -5.97 2.64 19.77
CA MET A 212 -5.76 4.03 19.38
C MET A 212 -7.13 4.70 19.13
N ALA A 213 -7.85 5.08 20.20
CA ALA A 213 -9.16 5.74 20.07
C ALA A 213 -9.03 7.22 19.69
N GLY A 214 -9.85 7.70 18.74
CA GLY A 214 -9.95 9.12 18.38
C GLY A 214 -9.01 9.62 17.28
N TYR A 215 -8.32 8.69 16.58
CA TYR A 215 -7.33 9.04 15.57
C TYR A 215 -7.92 9.45 14.23
N ARG A 216 -7.27 10.44 13.62
CA ARG A 216 -7.48 10.87 12.24
C ARG A 216 -6.17 10.67 11.46
N MET A 217 -5.76 9.45 11.10
CA MET A 217 -4.34 9.18 10.73
C MET A 217 -3.83 9.96 9.51
N MET A 218 -2.54 10.26 9.49
CA MET A 218 -1.69 10.24 8.29
C MET A 218 -0.54 9.32 8.67
N ALA A 219 -0.61 8.03 8.34
CA ALA A 219 0.58 7.20 8.50
C ALA A 219 1.64 7.66 7.48
N GLN A 220 2.93 7.55 7.76
CA GLN A 220 3.94 7.46 6.70
C GLN A 220 4.50 6.07 6.88
N THR A 221 3.84 5.11 6.24
CA THR A 221 4.14 3.71 6.42
C THR A 221 5.21 3.33 5.43
N ILE A 222 6.40 2.97 5.90
CA ILE A 222 7.44 2.31 5.09
C ILE A 222 7.15 0.80 5.13
N PHE A 223 6.71 0.20 4.03
CA PHE A 223 6.61 -1.25 3.90
C PHE A 223 7.95 -1.83 3.46
N LEU A 224 8.48 -2.79 4.21
CA LEU A 224 9.67 -3.56 3.88
C LEU A 224 9.32 -5.03 3.95
N ALA A 225 9.06 -5.63 2.79
CA ALA A 225 9.12 -7.07 2.66
C ALA A 225 10.55 -7.44 2.26
N ASP A 226 11.37 -7.89 3.21
CA ASP A 226 12.64 -8.57 2.87
C ASP A 226 12.32 -9.93 2.17
N GLU A 227 11.19 -10.55 2.51
CA GLU A 227 10.64 -11.77 1.90
C GLU A 227 9.10 -11.66 1.82
N GLN A 228 8.49 -12.12 0.72
CA GLN A 228 7.04 -12.25 0.65
C GLN A 228 6.61 -13.38 1.60
N PRO A 229 5.68 -13.17 2.54
CA PRO A 229 5.15 -14.27 3.33
C PRO A 229 4.49 -15.29 2.39
N PRO A 230 4.66 -16.60 2.63
CA PRO A 230 3.97 -17.62 1.86
C PRO A 230 2.45 -17.45 2.02
N SER A 231 1.68 -17.72 0.96
CA SER A 231 0.22 -17.39 0.91
C SER A 231 -0.60 -18.09 1.98
N ASP A 232 -0.11 -19.19 2.54
CA ASP A 232 -0.74 -19.93 3.65
C ASP A 232 -0.78 -19.12 4.95
N ALA A 233 0.18 -18.21 5.19
CA ALA A 233 0.20 -17.32 6.35
C ALA A 233 -0.98 -16.31 6.36
N CYS A 234 -1.66 -16.16 5.23
CA CYS A 234 -2.67 -15.13 4.98
C CYS A 234 -4.05 -15.74 4.71
N SER A 235 -4.20 -17.04 4.94
CA SER A 235 -5.50 -17.71 4.90
C SER A 235 -6.36 -17.23 6.06
N LEU A 236 -7.51 -16.62 5.75
CA LEU A 236 -8.53 -16.32 6.74
C LEU A 236 -9.05 -17.65 7.31
N THR A 237 -8.95 -17.83 8.63
CA THR A 237 -9.44 -19.03 9.34
C THR A 237 -10.88 -18.84 9.81
#